data_AF-A0A6P0YV77-F1
#
_entry.id   AF-A0A6P0YV77-F1
#
_cell.length_a   1.000
_cell.length_b   1.000
_cell.length_c   1.000
_cell.angle_alpha   90.00
_cell.angle_beta   90.00
_cell.angle_gamma   90.00
#
_symmetry.space_group_name_H-M   'P 1'
#
loop_
_entity.id
_entity.type
_entity.pdbx_description
1 polymer ?
#
loop_
_entity_poly.entity_id
_entity_poly.type
_entity_poly.pdbx_seq_one_letter_code
_entity_poly.pdbx_strand_id
1 'polypeptide(L)'
;MPRTPRLTFDRGTLILHPPPRGKVWVDYATWDDRIEKFRIPGINYRQLVEALQAEGTNFIDEAKEFSSLVLNPSFEMEPYPHQSEALLTWKQAGRKGVVVLPTAAGKTYLAQLAMQATPRTTLIVVPTLDLMHQWYAQLEAAFPDIEVGLLGGGSHDRTPILIATYDSAAINAEALGNLYGLLIFDECHHLPTDFYKVIAEYAIAPYRLGLTATPERSDGRHQELNALIGLEVYRKTPEQLAGFALAQHKVVQIKVKLSQTERDRYNICLKVRNDFLRESKIYLGSMEGWRQFVIASARSPAGRRAMLAHREAKEIALCTDGKLRVLVELLTQHYPESILIFTNDNATVYRISQELLIPAITHQTHVKERHDILTRFRQGEYKTLAASHVLNEGVDVPDARVAIILSGTGSSREYVQRLGRVLRRGTQENKLAILYEVISEDTSEERTSQRRHGLTGKNQSHRYIEPKKVDKPKPKHRQLEILPSPSIYEVNPTDTHKAAESSAKWDEKDQDCID
;
A
#
# COMPACT_ATOMS: atom_id res chain seq x y z
N MET A 1 -27.96 6.83 51.01
CA MET A 1 -28.53 6.29 49.75
C MET A 1 -27.42 5.60 48.98
N PRO A 2 -27.63 4.41 48.41
CA PRO A 2 -26.62 3.80 47.53
C PRO A 2 -26.38 4.75 46.35
N ARG A 3 -25.12 5.15 46.12
CA ARG A 3 -24.75 5.97 44.97
C ARG A 3 -24.92 5.14 43.70
N THR A 4 -25.56 5.70 42.68
CA THR A 4 -25.71 5.04 41.38
C THR A 4 -24.33 4.85 40.73
N PRO A 5 -23.98 3.64 40.25
CA PRO A 5 -22.77 3.40 39.49
C PRO A 5 -22.66 4.34 38.28
N ARG A 6 -21.48 4.92 38.06
CA ARG A 6 -21.18 5.75 36.88
C ARG A 6 -20.08 5.09 36.07
N LEU A 7 -20.29 5.01 34.76
CA LEU A 7 -19.31 4.56 33.79
C LEU A 7 -18.72 5.80 33.10
N THR A 8 -17.42 6.04 33.24
CA THR A 8 -16.73 7.19 32.65
C THR A 8 -15.56 6.73 31.78
N PHE A 9 -15.24 7.46 30.71
CA PHE A 9 -14.09 7.18 29.87
C PHE A 9 -12.83 7.88 30.40
N ASP A 10 -11.69 7.18 30.39
CA ASP A 10 -10.37 7.70 30.78
C ASP A 10 -9.29 7.06 29.91
N ARG A 11 -8.76 7.83 28.94
CA ARG A 11 -7.58 7.52 28.11
C ARG A 11 -7.56 6.09 27.56
N GLY A 12 -8.65 5.68 26.91
CA GLY A 12 -8.76 4.35 26.29
C GLY A 12 -9.27 3.24 27.20
N THR A 13 -9.59 3.56 28.45
CA THR A 13 -10.24 2.66 29.40
C THR A 13 -11.52 3.26 29.93
N LEU A 14 -12.34 2.43 30.56
CA LEU A 14 -13.54 2.83 31.28
C LEU A 14 -13.29 2.68 32.77
N ILE A 15 -13.86 3.58 33.55
CA ILE A 15 -13.88 3.53 35.00
C ILE A 15 -15.32 3.33 35.43
N LEU A 16 -15.57 2.27 36.20
CA LEU A 16 -16.89 1.97 36.75
C LEU A 16 -16.86 2.22 38.26
N HIS A 17 -17.47 3.32 38.71
CA HIS A 17 -17.45 3.70 40.12
C HIS A 17 -18.71 4.49 40.54
N PRO A 18 -19.32 4.18 41.71
CA PRO A 18 -19.07 3.00 42.55
C PRO A 18 -19.43 1.68 41.82
N PRO A 19 -18.85 0.54 42.23
CA PRO A 19 -19.14 -0.75 41.60
C PRO A 19 -20.63 -1.15 41.79
N PRO A 20 -21.29 -1.68 40.75
CA PRO A 20 -22.64 -2.21 40.88
C PRO A 20 -22.70 -3.48 41.74
N ARG A 21 -23.88 -3.79 42.29
CA ARG A 21 -24.11 -4.97 43.14
C ARG A 21 -24.03 -6.31 42.40
N GLY A 22 -24.22 -6.30 41.08
CA GLY A 22 -24.11 -7.49 40.22
C GLY A 22 -22.69 -8.02 40.15
N LYS A 23 -22.51 -9.25 39.65
CA LYS A 23 -21.18 -9.87 39.44
C LYS A 23 -20.70 -9.84 38.00
N VAL A 24 -21.58 -9.52 37.05
CA VAL A 24 -21.32 -9.66 35.61
C VAL A 24 -20.22 -8.72 35.11
N TRP A 25 -20.04 -7.55 35.74
CA TRP A 25 -18.99 -6.59 35.38
C TRP A 25 -17.59 -7.00 35.84
N VAL A 26 -17.48 -7.95 36.77
CA VAL A 26 -16.20 -8.36 37.38
C VAL A 26 -15.29 -9.03 36.35
N ASP A 27 -15.85 -9.80 35.43
CA ASP A 27 -15.08 -10.50 34.38
C ASP A 27 -14.39 -9.54 33.39
N TYR A 28 -14.86 -8.29 33.33
CA TYR A 28 -14.32 -7.25 32.45
C TYR A 28 -13.37 -6.29 33.17
N ALA A 29 -13.40 -6.27 34.50
CA ALA A 29 -12.82 -5.22 35.32
C ALA A 29 -11.57 -5.67 36.06
N THR A 30 -10.55 -4.82 36.04
CA THR A 30 -9.32 -5.00 36.81
C THR A 30 -9.19 -3.85 37.81
N TRP A 31 -8.83 -4.16 39.05
CA TRP A 31 -8.55 -3.14 40.05
C TRP A 31 -7.23 -2.42 39.72
N ASP A 32 -7.25 -1.09 39.73
CA ASP A 32 -6.06 -0.24 39.55
C ASP A 32 -5.78 0.53 40.85
N ASP A 33 -4.73 0.11 41.56
CA ASP A 33 -4.29 0.70 42.84
C ASP A 33 -3.95 2.19 42.71
N ARG A 34 -3.55 2.67 41.53
CA ARG A 34 -3.11 4.07 41.34
C ARG A 34 -4.27 5.07 41.42
N ILE A 35 -5.48 4.61 41.09
CA ILE A 35 -6.69 5.44 41.09
C ILE A 35 -7.75 4.92 42.08
N GLU A 36 -7.46 3.82 42.78
CA GLU A 36 -8.34 3.12 43.71
C GLU A 36 -9.73 2.82 43.11
N LYS A 37 -9.74 2.41 41.83
CA LYS A 37 -10.97 2.12 41.07
C LYS A 37 -10.76 0.96 40.11
N PHE A 38 -11.89 0.40 39.66
CA PHE A 38 -11.90 -0.62 38.62
C PHE A 38 -11.78 0.00 37.23
N ARG A 39 -10.80 -0.45 36.45
CA ARG A 39 -10.62 -0.13 35.03
C ARG A 39 -11.06 -1.29 34.14
N ILE A 40 -11.64 -0.94 33.00
CA ILE A 40 -12.08 -1.88 31.97
C ILE A 40 -11.52 -1.40 30.63
N PRO A 41 -10.95 -2.26 29.77
CA PRO A 41 -10.50 -1.86 28.43
C PRO A 41 -11.64 -1.23 27.61
N GLY A 42 -11.37 -0.14 26.88
CA GLY A 42 -12.39 0.57 26.10
C GLY A 42 -13.12 -0.32 25.10
N ILE A 43 -12.40 -1.22 24.44
CA ILE A 43 -12.94 -2.22 23.50
C ILE A 43 -14.07 -3.10 24.07
N ASN A 44 -14.11 -3.30 25.39
CA ASN A 44 -15.12 -4.12 26.08
C ASN A 44 -16.40 -3.34 26.41
N TYR A 45 -16.47 -2.04 26.10
CA TYR A 45 -17.62 -1.17 26.42
C TYR A 45 -18.97 -1.78 26.06
N ARG A 46 -19.13 -2.25 24.81
CA ARG A 46 -20.40 -2.80 24.33
C ARG A 46 -20.82 -4.04 25.13
N GLN A 47 -19.89 -4.98 25.33
CA GLN A 47 -20.15 -6.22 26.04
C GLN A 47 -20.52 -5.93 27.50
N LEU A 48 -19.81 -5.01 28.15
CA LEU A 48 -20.11 -4.58 29.51
C LEU A 48 -21.51 -3.96 29.60
N VAL A 49 -21.84 -3.01 28.72
CA VAL A 49 -23.13 -2.31 28.72
C VAL A 49 -24.28 -3.27 28.45
N GLU A 50 -24.17 -4.14 27.45
CA GLU A 50 -25.18 -5.17 27.15
C GLU A 50 -25.37 -6.12 28.34
N ALA A 51 -24.29 -6.51 29.00
CA ALA A 51 -24.34 -7.43 30.15
C ALA A 51 -24.96 -6.77 31.40
N LEU A 52 -24.63 -5.50 31.68
CA LEU A 52 -25.25 -4.71 32.77
C LEU A 52 -26.75 -4.49 32.52
N GLN A 53 -27.13 -4.24 31.26
CA GLN A 53 -28.54 -4.09 30.87
C GLN A 53 -29.31 -5.40 30.98
N ALA A 54 -28.72 -6.53 30.58
CA ALA A 54 -29.32 -7.85 30.70
C ALA A 54 -29.60 -8.26 32.16
N GLU A 55 -28.74 -7.84 33.10
CA GLU A 55 -28.94 -8.04 34.54
C GLU A 55 -29.94 -7.03 35.14
N GLY A 56 -30.37 -6.01 34.38
CA GLY A 56 -31.25 -4.94 34.88
C GLY A 56 -30.56 -4.00 35.87
N THR A 57 -29.23 -3.89 35.79
CA THR A 57 -28.45 -3.02 36.68
C THR A 57 -28.66 -1.56 36.29
N ASN A 58 -29.07 -0.71 37.25
CA ASN A 58 -29.18 0.73 37.04
C ASN A 58 -27.79 1.40 37.14
N PHE A 59 -27.34 2.05 36.06
CA PHE A 59 -26.09 2.80 36.02
C PHE A 59 -26.22 4.02 35.10
N ILE A 60 -25.33 4.99 35.26
CA ILE A 60 -25.24 6.20 34.43
C ILE A 60 -24.04 6.04 33.49
N ASP A 61 -24.28 6.17 32.18
CA ASP A 61 -23.23 6.13 31.16
C ASP A 61 -22.80 7.56 30.80
N GLU A 62 -21.64 7.96 31.31
CA GLU A 62 -20.93 9.20 31.01
C GLU A 62 -19.68 8.96 30.18
N ALA A 63 -19.42 7.71 29.77
CA ALA A 63 -18.27 7.37 28.95
C ALA A 63 -18.51 7.76 27.50
N LYS A 64 -19.75 7.60 27.02
CA LYS A 64 -20.15 7.86 25.64
C LYS A 64 -20.31 9.34 25.34
N GLU A 65 -19.49 9.84 24.40
CA GLU A 65 -19.67 11.16 23.78
C GLU A 65 -20.20 11.08 22.34
N PHE A 66 -20.16 9.89 21.72
CA PHE A 66 -20.70 9.70 20.37
C PHE A 66 -22.23 9.90 20.31
N SER A 67 -22.67 10.68 19.32
CA SER A 67 -24.08 11.06 19.13
C SER A 67 -24.74 10.32 17.95
N SER A 68 -26.05 10.48 17.79
CA SER A 68 -26.77 10.05 16.58
C SER A 68 -26.52 11.04 15.45
N LEU A 69 -26.20 10.54 14.27
CA LEU A 69 -25.95 11.35 13.08
C LEU A 69 -26.71 10.73 11.90
N VAL A 70 -27.79 11.38 11.46
CA VAL A 70 -28.56 10.93 10.31
C VAL A 70 -27.89 11.45 9.04
N LEU A 71 -27.54 10.54 8.14
CA LEU A 71 -26.91 10.87 6.87
C LEU A 71 -27.96 10.81 5.76
N ASN A 72 -28.18 11.93 5.08
CA ASN A 72 -29.04 12.00 3.90
C ASN A 72 -28.14 12.03 2.66
N PRO A 73 -28.14 10.98 1.81
CA PRO A 73 -27.32 10.98 0.62
C PRO A 73 -27.84 11.99 -0.41
N SER A 74 -26.94 12.75 -1.03
CA SER A 74 -27.25 13.63 -2.17
C SER A 74 -27.60 12.84 -3.45
N PHE A 75 -27.04 11.63 -3.58
CA PHE A 75 -27.20 10.75 -4.73
C PHE A 75 -27.31 9.30 -4.27
N GLU A 76 -28.44 8.65 -4.57
CA GLU A 76 -28.66 7.23 -4.32
C GLU A 76 -28.35 6.44 -5.60
N MET A 77 -27.27 5.66 -5.56
CA MET A 77 -27.04 4.58 -6.52
C MET A 77 -27.68 3.30 -6.01
N GLU A 78 -28.16 2.44 -6.91
CA GLU A 78 -28.54 1.10 -6.50
C GLU A 78 -27.28 0.30 -6.15
N PRO A 79 -27.14 -0.21 -4.92
CA PRO A 79 -25.98 -1.00 -4.53
C PRO A 79 -25.91 -2.29 -5.34
N TYR A 80 -24.69 -2.65 -5.77
CA TYR A 80 -24.48 -3.93 -6.42
C TYR A 80 -24.85 -5.09 -5.48
N PRO A 81 -25.25 -6.27 -6.00
CA PRO A 81 -25.68 -7.40 -5.18
C PRO A 81 -24.67 -7.78 -4.09
N HIS A 82 -23.38 -7.79 -4.39
CA HIS A 82 -22.34 -8.11 -3.41
C HIS A 82 -22.19 -7.06 -2.30
N GLN A 83 -22.53 -5.80 -2.57
CA GLN A 83 -22.51 -4.73 -1.56
C GLN A 83 -23.70 -4.87 -0.62
N SER A 84 -24.88 -5.15 -1.18
CA SER A 84 -26.11 -5.41 -0.41
C SER A 84 -25.97 -6.66 0.47
N GLU A 85 -25.44 -7.74 -0.09
CA GLU A 85 -25.13 -8.96 0.65
C GLU A 85 -24.12 -8.68 1.78
N ALA A 86 -22.99 -8.03 1.47
CA ALA A 86 -21.98 -7.70 2.47
C ALA A 86 -22.52 -6.84 3.61
N LEU A 87 -23.32 -5.83 3.29
CA LEU A 87 -23.97 -4.96 4.27
C LEU A 87 -24.94 -5.75 5.15
N LEU A 88 -25.74 -6.64 4.56
CA LEU A 88 -26.69 -7.47 5.28
C LEU A 88 -25.97 -8.42 6.25
N THR A 89 -24.94 -9.13 5.78
CA THR A 89 -24.18 -10.05 6.64
C THR A 89 -23.46 -9.32 7.76
N TRP A 90 -22.89 -8.13 7.48
CA TRP A 90 -22.30 -7.28 8.51
C TRP A 90 -23.33 -6.81 9.55
N LYS A 91 -24.55 -6.44 9.12
CA LYS A 91 -25.66 -6.10 10.04
C LYS A 91 -26.06 -7.30 10.92
N GLN A 92 -26.17 -8.49 10.33
CA GLN A 92 -26.51 -9.72 11.05
C GLN A 92 -25.43 -10.14 12.06
N ALA A 93 -24.16 -9.86 11.76
CA ALA A 93 -23.04 -10.00 12.70
C ALA A 93 -22.99 -8.91 13.78
N GLY A 94 -24.12 -8.24 14.06
CA GLY A 94 -24.21 -7.18 15.05
C GLY A 94 -23.46 -5.91 14.66
N ARG A 95 -23.24 -5.64 13.36
CA ARG A 95 -22.48 -4.49 12.85
C ARG A 95 -21.01 -4.48 13.33
N LYS A 96 -20.43 -5.68 13.43
CA LYS A 96 -19.05 -5.90 13.87
C LYS A 96 -18.41 -6.97 12.99
N GLY A 97 -17.42 -6.62 12.18
CA GLY A 97 -16.75 -7.61 11.32
C GLY A 97 -15.90 -7.04 10.19
N VAL A 98 -15.16 -7.94 9.53
CA VAL A 98 -14.32 -7.64 8.38
C VAL A 98 -15.02 -8.10 7.10
N VAL A 99 -15.06 -7.22 6.11
CA VAL A 99 -15.54 -7.49 4.76
C VAL A 99 -14.37 -7.51 3.79
N VAL A 100 -14.23 -8.65 3.11
CA VAL A 100 -13.16 -8.90 2.14
C VAL A 100 -13.73 -8.76 0.75
N LEU A 101 -13.40 -7.63 0.12
CA LEU A 101 -13.81 -7.30 -1.23
C LEU A 101 -12.61 -6.82 -2.03
N PRO A 102 -12.47 -7.24 -3.29
CA PRO A 102 -11.36 -6.80 -4.09
C PRO A 102 -11.46 -5.30 -4.39
N THR A 103 -10.33 -4.67 -4.69
CA THR A 103 -10.23 -3.23 -5.00
C THR A 103 -11.23 -2.82 -6.09
N ALA A 104 -11.84 -1.64 -6.07
CA ALA A 104 -12.90 -1.25 -7.03
C ALA A 104 -14.23 -2.06 -7.00
N ALA A 105 -14.44 -2.98 -6.06
CA ALA A 105 -15.79 -3.52 -5.77
C ALA A 105 -16.72 -2.51 -5.05
N GLY A 106 -16.27 -1.25 -4.91
CA GLY A 106 -16.96 -0.19 -4.20
C GLY A 106 -16.90 -0.32 -2.67
N LYS A 107 -15.71 -0.60 -2.12
CA LYS A 107 -15.49 -0.65 -0.66
C LYS A 107 -15.91 0.66 0.03
N THR A 108 -15.59 1.81 -0.58
CA THR A 108 -16.02 3.11 -0.05
C THR A 108 -17.54 3.28 -0.08
N TYR A 109 -18.19 2.84 -1.16
CA TYR A 109 -19.65 2.89 -1.24
C TYR A 109 -20.30 1.97 -0.20
N LEU A 110 -19.75 0.77 0.01
CA LEU A 110 -20.17 -0.11 1.11
C LEU A 110 -20.02 0.56 2.48
N ALA A 111 -18.93 1.29 2.72
CA ALA A 111 -18.77 2.07 3.95
C ALA A 111 -19.85 3.15 4.09
N GLN A 112 -20.15 3.90 3.02
CA GLN A 112 -21.22 4.90 3.03
C GLN A 112 -22.58 4.26 3.38
N LEU A 113 -22.90 3.09 2.81
CA LEU A 113 -24.11 2.34 3.16
C LEU A 113 -24.10 1.88 4.62
N ALA A 114 -22.94 1.47 5.16
CA ALA A 114 -22.78 1.08 6.55
C ALA A 114 -22.99 2.26 7.51
N MET A 115 -22.49 3.46 7.13
CA MET A 115 -22.69 4.71 7.86
C MET A 115 -24.17 5.12 7.87
N GLN A 116 -24.85 5.10 6.72
CA GLN A 116 -26.29 5.37 6.65
C GLN A 116 -27.11 4.39 7.49
N ALA A 117 -26.75 3.11 7.45
CA ALA A 117 -27.43 2.09 8.24
C ALA A 117 -27.08 2.07 9.74
N THR A 118 -26.12 2.90 10.15
CA THR A 118 -25.61 3.02 11.51
C THR A 118 -25.43 4.50 11.84
N PRO A 119 -26.53 5.25 12.06
CA PRO A 119 -26.51 6.72 12.14
C PRO A 119 -25.84 7.21 13.42
N ARG A 120 -24.50 7.23 13.42
CA ARG A 120 -23.61 7.58 14.52
C ARG A 120 -22.44 8.40 13.99
N THR A 121 -21.85 9.21 14.88
CA THR A 121 -20.54 9.81 14.60
C THR A 121 -19.55 8.72 14.20
N THR A 122 -18.80 8.96 13.12
CA THR A 122 -17.99 7.94 12.46
C THR A 122 -16.53 8.39 12.35
N LEU A 123 -15.60 7.49 12.72
CA LEU A 123 -14.17 7.64 12.46
C LEU A 123 -13.77 6.65 11.36
N ILE A 124 -13.17 7.19 10.30
CA ILE A 124 -12.66 6.42 9.16
C ILE A 124 -11.13 6.47 9.22
N VAL A 125 -10.50 5.32 9.28
CA VAL A 125 -9.05 5.19 9.40
C VAL A 125 -8.48 4.63 8.10
N VAL A 126 -7.55 5.37 7.48
CA VAL A 126 -6.95 5.04 6.18
C VAL A 126 -5.42 4.99 6.23
N PRO A 127 -4.74 4.20 5.40
CA PRO A 127 -3.27 4.05 5.46
C PRO A 127 -2.49 5.27 4.96
N THR A 128 -3.03 6.04 4.01
CA THR A 128 -2.28 7.11 3.34
C THR A 128 -3.05 8.44 3.30
N LEU A 129 -2.32 9.55 3.20
CA LEU A 129 -2.91 10.88 3.00
C LEU A 129 -3.66 10.99 1.67
N ASP A 130 -3.19 10.29 0.63
CA ASP A 130 -3.87 10.26 -0.67
C ASP A 130 -5.28 9.64 -0.54
N LEU A 131 -5.41 8.52 0.19
CA LEU A 131 -6.72 7.95 0.51
C LEU A 131 -7.56 8.88 1.36
N MET A 132 -6.95 9.54 2.33
CA MET A 132 -7.65 10.47 3.20
C MET A 132 -8.36 11.55 2.38
N HIS A 133 -7.66 12.16 1.42
CA HIS A 133 -8.25 13.14 0.52
C HIS A 133 -9.28 12.53 -0.44
N GLN A 134 -9.06 11.31 -0.93
CA GLN A 134 -10.05 10.61 -1.76
C GLN A 134 -11.35 10.34 -1.00
N TRP A 135 -11.25 9.84 0.24
CA TRP A 135 -12.39 9.61 1.12
C TRP A 135 -13.11 10.92 1.44
N TYR A 136 -12.37 11.99 1.69
CA TYR A 136 -12.93 13.32 1.96
C TYR A 136 -13.79 13.79 0.79
N ALA A 137 -13.25 13.80 -0.43
CA ALA A 137 -13.99 14.21 -1.62
C ALA A 137 -15.24 13.33 -1.87
N GLN A 138 -15.14 12.02 -1.62
CA GLN A 138 -16.27 11.11 -1.78
C GLN A 138 -17.36 11.30 -0.73
N LEU A 139 -17.00 11.64 0.51
CA LEU A 139 -17.97 11.90 1.58
C LEU A 139 -18.60 13.29 1.45
N GLU A 140 -17.84 14.33 1.10
CA GLU A 140 -18.42 15.65 0.81
C GLU A 140 -19.43 15.57 -0.34
N ALA A 141 -19.10 14.84 -1.41
CA ALA A 141 -20.02 14.66 -2.52
C ALA A 141 -21.28 13.88 -2.10
N ALA A 142 -21.13 12.85 -1.27
CA ALA A 142 -22.24 12.00 -0.84
C ALA A 142 -23.13 12.66 0.24
N PHE A 143 -22.55 13.46 1.14
CA PHE A 143 -23.21 14.04 2.31
C PHE A 143 -22.84 15.53 2.45
N PRO A 144 -23.32 16.40 1.54
CA PRO A 144 -22.93 17.81 1.50
C PRO A 144 -23.40 18.62 2.72
N ASP A 145 -24.43 18.13 3.43
CA ASP A 145 -25.02 18.81 4.58
C ASP A 145 -24.27 18.56 5.91
N ILE A 146 -23.19 17.76 5.88
CA ILE A 146 -22.49 17.31 7.09
C ILE A 146 -21.02 17.68 7.01
N GLU A 147 -20.51 18.21 8.10
CA GLU A 147 -19.10 18.55 8.25
C GLU A 147 -18.24 17.27 8.31
N VAL A 148 -17.40 17.09 7.30
CA VAL A 148 -16.36 16.06 7.24
C VAL A 148 -15.04 16.71 7.60
N GLY A 149 -14.26 16.08 8.48
CA GLY A 149 -12.99 16.62 8.97
C GLY A 149 -11.83 15.68 8.68
N LEU A 150 -10.62 16.22 8.77
CA LEU A 150 -9.37 15.51 8.53
C LEU A 150 -8.45 15.53 9.75
N LEU A 151 -7.86 14.38 10.06
CA LEU A 151 -6.83 14.23 11.08
C LEU A 151 -5.60 13.54 10.50
N GLY A 152 -4.64 14.33 10.05
CA GLY A 152 -3.43 13.88 9.38
C GLY A 152 -2.90 14.90 8.39
N GLY A 153 -1.62 14.80 8.02
CA GLY A 153 -1.02 15.68 7.00
C GLY A 153 -0.93 17.15 7.39
N GLY A 154 -1.08 17.48 8.68
CA GLY A 154 -1.11 18.84 9.21
C GLY A 154 -2.50 19.31 9.66
N SER A 155 -3.58 18.61 9.29
CA SER A 155 -4.95 18.90 9.74
C SER A 155 -5.26 18.25 11.09
N HIS A 156 -6.13 18.90 11.88
CA HIS A 156 -6.46 18.48 13.24
C HIS A 156 -7.92 18.79 13.60
N ASP A 157 -8.83 18.36 12.73
CA ASP A 157 -10.25 18.70 12.84
C ASP A 157 -10.97 17.81 13.87
N ARG A 158 -12.11 18.31 14.38
CA ARG A 158 -13.00 17.57 15.29
C ARG A 158 -14.44 17.67 14.81
N THR A 159 -14.81 16.73 13.96
CA THR A 159 -16.09 16.73 13.25
C THR A 159 -16.89 15.44 13.54
N PRO A 160 -18.20 15.44 13.27
CA PRO A 160 -19.06 14.24 13.42
C PRO A 160 -18.61 13.06 12.54
N ILE A 161 -18.04 13.35 11.37
CA ILE A 161 -17.39 12.38 10.48
C ILE A 161 -15.92 12.80 10.34
N LEU A 162 -15.02 12.00 10.89
CA LEU A 162 -13.58 12.28 10.87
C LEU A 162 -12.86 11.22 10.04
N ILE A 163 -12.00 11.65 9.11
CA ILE A 163 -11.10 10.78 8.37
C ILE A 163 -9.69 11.00 8.90
N ALA A 164 -9.04 9.94 9.36
CA ALA A 164 -7.71 9.98 9.95
C ALA A 164 -6.78 8.98 9.28
N THR A 165 -5.48 9.31 9.21
CA THR A 165 -4.49 8.28 8.89
C THR A 165 -4.28 7.34 10.07
N TYR A 166 -3.83 6.10 9.85
CA TYR A 166 -3.50 5.18 10.95
C TYR A 166 -2.51 5.79 11.95
N ASP A 167 -1.47 6.47 11.47
CA ASP A 167 -0.49 7.13 12.34
C ASP A 167 -1.14 8.20 13.22
N SER A 168 -1.91 9.10 12.62
CA SER A 168 -2.55 10.19 13.36
C SER A 168 -3.66 9.70 14.29
N ALA A 169 -4.41 8.67 13.88
CA ALA A 169 -5.41 8.02 14.74
C ALA A 169 -4.76 7.31 15.93
N ALA A 170 -3.63 6.62 15.74
CA ALA A 170 -2.91 5.95 16.82
C ALA A 170 -2.35 6.94 17.84
N ILE A 171 -1.74 8.03 17.38
CA ILE A 171 -1.22 9.10 18.24
C ILE A 171 -2.34 9.73 19.08
N ASN A 172 -3.54 9.87 18.51
CA ASN A 172 -4.68 10.50 19.18
C ASN A 172 -5.71 9.49 19.73
N ALA A 173 -5.36 8.21 19.83
CA ALA A 173 -6.32 7.15 20.17
C ALA A 173 -7.00 7.39 21.53
N GLU A 174 -6.26 7.92 22.51
CA GLU A 174 -6.81 8.26 23.83
C GLU A 174 -7.88 9.35 23.76
N ALA A 175 -7.72 10.35 22.88
CA ALA A 175 -8.64 11.47 22.74
C ALA A 175 -9.85 11.14 21.87
N LEU A 176 -9.68 10.25 20.88
CA LEU A 176 -10.74 9.86 19.95
C LEU A 176 -11.63 8.73 20.50
N GLY A 177 -11.16 8.00 21.52
CA GLY A 177 -11.72 6.70 21.91
C GLY A 177 -13.21 6.70 22.26
N ASN A 178 -13.78 7.83 22.71
CA ASN A 178 -15.19 7.95 23.08
C ASN A 178 -16.07 8.83 22.19
N LEU A 179 -15.49 9.46 21.17
CA LEU A 179 -16.17 10.42 20.31
C LEU A 179 -16.98 9.77 19.18
N TYR A 180 -16.62 8.55 18.77
CA TYR A 180 -17.17 7.89 17.59
C TYR A 180 -17.88 6.58 17.93
N GLY A 181 -19.10 6.42 17.41
CA GLY A 181 -19.93 5.23 17.61
C GLY A 181 -19.72 4.15 16.55
N LEU A 182 -19.18 4.54 15.39
CA LEU A 182 -18.82 3.65 14.29
C LEU A 182 -17.35 3.86 13.91
N LEU A 183 -16.57 2.78 13.86
CA LEU A 183 -15.22 2.79 13.29
C LEU A 183 -15.21 2.06 11.96
N ILE A 184 -14.58 2.66 10.96
CA ILE A 184 -14.34 2.07 9.66
C ILE A 184 -12.84 2.04 9.42
N PHE A 185 -12.28 0.85 9.28
CA PHE A 185 -10.86 0.65 8.99
C PHE A 185 -10.71 0.28 7.52
N ASP A 186 -10.28 1.22 6.70
CA ASP A 186 -9.86 0.91 5.33
C ASP A 186 -8.48 0.27 5.34
N GLU A 187 -8.28 -0.68 4.43
CA GLU A 187 -7.15 -1.61 4.44
C GLU A 187 -6.80 -2.13 5.84
N CYS A 188 -7.81 -2.68 6.52
CA CYS A 188 -7.71 -3.12 7.92
C CYS A 188 -6.60 -4.13 8.22
N HIS A 189 -5.97 -4.75 7.22
CA HIS A 189 -4.78 -5.59 7.40
C HIS A 189 -3.57 -4.84 8.00
N HIS A 190 -3.57 -3.50 8.01
CA HIS A 190 -2.59 -2.69 8.74
C HIS A 190 -2.82 -2.67 10.25
N LEU A 191 -4.07 -2.76 10.72
CA LEU A 191 -4.43 -2.58 12.13
C LEU A 191 -3.69 -3.48 13.14
N PRO A 192 -3.37 -4.77 12.85
CA PRO A 192 -2.70 -5.69 13.79
C PRO A 192 -1.22 -5.39 14.06
N THR A 193 -0.78 -4.14 14.05
CA THR A 193 0.55 -3.75 14.55
C THR A 193 0.42 -3.26 15.98
N ASP A 194 1.49 -3.38 16.78
CA ASP A 194 1.47 -2.94 18.18
C ASP A 194 1.20 -1.44 18.32
N PHE A 195 1.56 -0.66 17.30
CA PHE A 195 1.30 0.77 17.26
C PHE A 195 -0.14 1.10 16.84
N TYR A 196 -0.76 0.35 15.90
CA TYR A 196 -2.10 0.69 15.39
C TYR A 196 -3.24 0.03 16.16
N LYS A 197 -3.01 -1.13 16.80
CA LYS A 197 -4.07 -1.84 17.55
C LYS A 197 -4.71 -0.99 18.63
N VAL A 198 -3.96 -0.04 19.21
CA VAL A 198 -4.44 0.91 20.24
C VAL A 198 -5.66 1.71 19.77
N ILE A 199 -5.78 1.99 18.46
CA ILE A 199 -6.95 2.69 17.89
C ILE A 199 -8.23 1.91 18.19
N ALA A 200 -8.19 0.58 18.05
CA ALA A 200 -9.33 -0.29 18.29
C ALA A 200 -9.46 -0.68 19.77
N GLU A 201 -8.36 -0.86 20.49
CA GLU A 201 -8.35 -1.22 21.92
C GLU A 201 -8.90 -0.08 22.80
N TYR A 202 -8.54 1.16 22.49
CA TYR A 202 -8.91 2.33 23.27
C TYR A 202 -10.30 2.88 22.92
N ALA A 203 -10.84 2.50 21.76
CA ALA A 203 -12.15 2.97 21.34
C ALA A 203 -13.28 2.18 22.00
N ILE A 204 -14.28 2.90 22.50
CA ILE A 204 -15.53 2.33 23.05
C ILE A 204 -16.59 2.08 21.96
N ALA A 205 -16.26 2.40 20.70
CA ALA A 205 -17.16 2.29 19.57
C ALA A 205 -17.77 0.87 19.45
N PRO A 206 -19.11 0.75 19.56
CA PRO A 206 -19.81 -0.55 19.53
C PRO A 206 -19.88 -1.17 18.14
N TYR A 207 -19.73 -0.36 17.08
CA TYR A 207 -19.84 -0.79 15.69
C TYR A 207 -18.50 -0.65 14.99
N ARG A 208 -18.09 -1.69 14.26
CA ARG A 208 -16.77 -1.78 13.64
C ARG A 208 -16.86 -2.46 12.28
N LEU A 209 -16.34 -1.79 11.26
CA LEU A 209 -16.25 -2.32 9.91
C LEU A 209 -14.78 -2.32 9.47
N GLY A 210 -14.25 -3.50 9.18
CA GLY A 210 -12.96 -3.65 8.51
C GLY A 210 -13.17 -3.85 7.02
N LEU A 211 -12.47 -3.10 6.19
CA LEU A 211 -12.48 -3.25 4.74
C LEU A 211 -11.08 -3.65 4.28
N THR A 212 -10.97 -4.72 3.49
CA THR A 212 -9.70 -5.05 2.84
C THR A 212 -9.91 -5.93 1.62
N ALA A 213 -8.95 -5.93 0.70
CA ALA A 213 -8.90 -6.92 -0.37
C ALA A 213 -8.14 -8.19 0.03
N THR A 214 -7.27 -8.09 1.05
CA THR A 214 -6.21 -9.07 1.32
C THR A 214 -6.03 -9.20 2.84
N PRO A 215 -6.89 -9.97 3.54
CA PRO A 215 -6.80 -10.12 5.00
C PRO A 215 -5.62 -11.02 5.42
N GLU A 216 -5.14 -11.88 4.52
CA GLU A 216 -4.12 -12.89 4.82
C GLU A 216 -2.72 -12.28 4.83
N ARG A 217 -2.11 -12.23 6.01
CA ARG A 217 -0.70 -11.86 6.19
C ARG A 217 0.17 -13.09 6.36
N SER A 218 1.40 -13.04 5.83
CA SER A 218 2.41 -14.10 5.95
C SER A 218 2.87 -14.36 7.39
N ASP A 219 2.60 -13.43 8.31
CA ASP A 219 2.94 -13.52 9.74
C ASP A 219 1.83 -14.14 10.62
N GLY A 220 0.65 -14.43 10.07
CA GLY A 220 -0.47 -15.01 10.82
C GLY A 220 -1.21 -14.04 11.76
N ARG A 221 -0.81 -12.75 11.86
CA ARG A 221 -1.43 -11.76 12.76
C ARG A 221 -2.85 -11.34 12.36
N HIS A 222 -3.35 -11.81 11.22
CA HIS A 222 -4.73 -11.58 10.79
C HIS A 222 -5.76 -12.09 11.81
N GLN A 223 -5.41 -13.06 12.66
CA GLN A 223 -6.27 -13.55 13.74
C GLN A 223 -6.57 -12.47 14.80
N GLU A 224 -5.69 -11.48 14.98
CA GLU A 224 -5.91 -10.36 15.90
C GLU A 224 -7.06 -9.45 15.42
N LEU A 225 -7.35 -9.41 14.11
CA LEU A 225 -8.50 -8.66 13.58
C LEU A 225 -9.83 -9.15 14.16
N ASN A 226 -9.93 -10.43 14.50
CA ASN A 226 -11.14 -10.98 15.10
C ASN A 226 -11.44 -10.35 16.46
N ALA A 227 -10.40 -10.09 17.25
CA ALA A 227 -10.52 -9.44 18.55
C ALA A 227 -10.74 -7.92 18.37
N LEU A 228 -9.98 -7.29 17.49
CA LEU A 228 -9.98 -5.83 17.31
C LEU A 228 -11.21 -5.31 16.56
N ILE A 229 -11.59 -5.95 15.45
CA ILE A 229 -12.72 -5.52 14.61
C ILE A 229 -13.87 -6.51 14.75
N GLY A 230 -13.63 -7.80 14.55
CA GLY A 230 -14.65 -8.84 14.47
C GLY A 230 -14.28 -9.89 13.42
N LEU A 231 -15.03 -10.99 13.37
CA LEU A 231 -14.80 -12.07 12.39
C LEU A 231 -14.94 -11.56 10.95
N GLU A 232 -14.35 -12.31 10.01
CA GLU A 232 -14.66 -12.14 8.60
C GLU A 232 -16.13 -12.53 8.36
N VAL A 233 -16.96 -11.54 8.00
CA VAL A 233 -18.40 -11.72 7.83
C VAL A 233 -18.78 -11.93 6.36
N TYR A 234 -17.95 -11.46 5.43
CA TYR A 234 -18.23 -11.57 4.01
C TYR A 234 -16.93 -11.59 3.21
N ARG A 235 -16.86 -12.48 2.21
CA ARG A 235 -15.76 -12.54 1.24
C ARG A 235 -16.30 -12.79 -0.15
N LYS A 236 -15.84 -12.00 -1.11
CA LYS A 236 -15.92 -12.33 -2.53
C LYS A 236 -14.57 -12.19 -3.17
N THR A 237 -14.21 -13.18 -3.97
CA THR A 237 -13.01 -13.14 -4.81
C THR A 237 -13.26 -12.33 -6.09
N PRO A 238 -12.22 -11.80 -6.75
CA PRO A 238 -12.33 -11.22 -8.07
C PRO A 238 -13.10 -12.11 -9.05
N GLU A 239 -12.83 -13.42 -9.04
CA GLU A 239 -13.42 -14.42 -9.93
C GLU A 239 -14.94 -14.57 -9.69
N GLN A 240 -15.38 -14.51 -8.44
CA GLN A 240 -16.80 -14.62 -8.08
C GLN A 240 -17.61 -13.36 -8.37
N LEU A 241 -16.99 -12.17 -8.30
CA LEU A 241 -17.65 -10.92 -8.74
C LEU A 241 -17.69 -10.79 -10.26
N ALA A 242 -16.83 -11.53 -10.94
CA ALA A 242 -16.58 -11.41 -12.36
C ALA A 242 -17.44 -12.30 -13.24
N GLY A 243 -18.66 -12.62 -12.80
CA GLY A 243 -19.67 -13.25 -13.65
C GLY A 243 -19.79 -12.59 -15.03
N PHE A 244 -19.45 -11.30 -15.18
CA PHE A 244 -19.33 -10.60 -16.48
C PHE A 244 -18.25 -9.49 -16.53
N ALA A 245 -17.26 -9.43 -15.62
CA ALA A 245 -16.39 -8.25 -15.51
C ALA A 245 -14.95 -8.49 -14.99
N LEU A 246 -14.39 -9.68 -15.17
CA LEU A 246 -12.92 -9.82 -15.11
C LEU A 246 -12.39 -9.22 -16.40
N ALA A 247 -11.75 -8.06 -16.31
CA ALA A 247 -11.06 -7.46 -17.45
C ALA A 247 -10.13 -8.51 -18.07
N GLN A 248 -10.43 -8.90 -19.31
CA GLN A 248 -9.53 -9.72 -20.11
C GLN A 248 -8.26 -8.89 -20.32
N HIS A 249 -7.21 -9.17 -19.57
CA HIS A 249 -5.89 -8.63 -19.82
C HIS A 249 -5.05 -9.73 -20.46
N LYS A 250 -4.25 -9.36 -21.46
CA LYS A 250 -3.33 -10.29 -22.07
C LYS A 250 -2.03 -10.25 -21.28
N VAL A 251 -1.72 -11.35 -20.59
CA VAL A 251 -0.41 -11.53 -19.95
C VAL A 251 0.57 -12.04 -21.00
N VAL A 252 1.67 -11.34 -21.19
CA VAL A 252 2.77 -11.73 -22.10
C VAL A 252 4.04 -11.88 -21.28
N GLN A 253 4.49 -13.11 -21.13
CA GLN A 253 5.74 -13.42 -20.45
C GLN A 253 6.91 -13.31 -21.45
N ILE A 254 7.90 -12.48 -21.12
CA ILE A 254 9.13 -12.32 -21.88
C ILE A 254 10.28 -12.83 -21.02
N LYS A 255 10.94 -13.86 -21.50
CA LYS A 255 12.10 -14.43 -20.85
C LYS A 255 13.37 -13.80 -21.42
N VAL A 256 14.26 -13.37 -20.53
CA VAL A 256 15.52 -12.69 -20.88
C VAL A 256 16.68 -13.52 -20.38
N LYS A 257 17.64 -13.79 -21.27
CA LYS A 257 18.88 -14.48 -20.90
C LYS A 257 19.87 -13.48 -20.32
N LEU A 258 20.52 -13.86 -19.22
CA LEU A 258 21.72 -13.18 -18.75
C LEU A 258 22.78 -13.19 -19.86
N SER A 259 23.47 -12.08 -20.05
CA SER A 259 24.69 -12.06 -20.86
C SER A 259 25.75 -13.00 -20.26
N GLN A 260 26.74 -13.41 -21.05
CA GLN A 260 27.78 -14.32 -20.56
C GLN A 260 28.52 -13.74 -19.34
N THR A 261 28.82 -12.44 -19.36
CA THR A 261 29.49 -11.73 -18.27
C THR A 261 28.63 -11.67 -17.00
N GLU A 262 27.34 -11.36 -17.13
CA GLU A 262 26.39 -11.39 -16.00
C GLU A 262 26.22 -12.81 -15.45
N ARG A 263 26.14 -13.81 -16.34
CA ARG A 263 25.99 -15.22 -15.95
C ARG A 263 27.20 -15.72 -15.17
N ASP A 264 28.40 -15.38 -15.62
CA ASP A 264 29.64 -15.77 -14.94
C ASP A 264 29.73 -15.14 -13.56
N ARG A 265 29.45 -13.84 -13.44
CA ARG A 265 29.37 -13.14 -12.14
C ARG A 265 28.31 -13.72 -11.22
N TYR A 266 27.12 -13.99 -11.76
CA TYR A 266 26.01 -14.62 -11.02
C TYR A 266 26.41 -16.00 -10.47
N ASN A 267 27.05 -16.83 -11.29
CA ASN A 267 27.52 -18.16 -10.89
C ASN A 267 28.61 -18.09 -9.81
N ILE A 268 29.56 -17.15 -9.92
CA ILE A 268 30.57 -16.91 -8.89
C ILE A 268 29.91 -16.53 -7.57
N CYS A 269 28.97 -15.59 -7.59
CA CYS A 269 28.24 -15.15 -6.40
C CYS A 269 27.45 -16.30 -5.76
N LEU A 270 26.75 -17.09 -6.58
CA LEU A 270 26.03 -18.28 -6.10
C LEU A 270 26.96 -19.31 -5.48
N LYS A 271 28.15 -19.53 -6.05
CA LYS A 271 29.14 -20.47 -5.52
C LYS A 271 29.61 -20.03 -4.13
N VAL A 272 30.05 -18.77 -3.99
CA VAL A 272 30.49 -18.20 -2.69
C VAL A 272 29.40 -18.33 -1.64
N ARG A 273 28.16 -18.00 -1.99
CA ARG A 273 27.02 -18.14 -1.08
C ARG A 273 26.74 -19.60 -0.71
N ASN A 274 26.65 -20.48 -1.69
CA ASN A 274 26.25 -21.88 -1.47
C ASN A 274 27.32 -22.66 -0.71
N ASP A 275 28.61 -22.38 -0.91
CA ASP A 275 29.70 -22.99 -0.18
C ASP A 275 29.62 -22.63 1.31
N PHE A 276 29.40 -21.35 1.64
CA PHE A 276 29.20 -20.91 3.02
C PHE A 276 27.95 -21.52 3.68
N LEU A 277 26.82 -21.57 2.95
CA LEU A 277 25.59 -22.18 3.45
C LEU A 277 25.76 -23.68 3.73
N ARG A 278 26.52 -24.39 2.89
CA ARG A 278 26.83 -25.81 3.06
C ARG A 278 27.71 -26.03 4.29
N GLU A 279 28.78 -25.26 4.44
CA GLU A 279 29.69 -25.31 5.59
C GLU A 279 28.95 -25.00 6.90
N SER A 280 28.06 -24.01 6.86
CA SER A 280 27.27 -23.58 8.02
C SER A 280 26.01 -24.43 8.26
N LYS A 281 25.70 -25.40 7.38
CA LYS A 281 24.49 -26.23 7.40
C LYS A 281 23.18 -25.42 7.44
N ILE A 282 23.14 -24.30 6.70
CA ILE A 282 22.00 -23.40 6.64
C ILE A 282 21.20 -23.62 5.35
N TYR A 283 19.88 -23.76 5.47
CA TYR A 283 18.98 -23.97 4.33
C TYR A 283 18.02 -22.78 4.17
N LEU A 284 18.13 -22.04 3.07
CA LEU A 284 17.31 -20.83 2.80
C LEU A 284 15.84 -21.12 2.40
N GLY A 285 15.38 -22.35 2.58
CA GLY A 285 14.00 -22.75 2.27
C GLY A 285 12.98 -22.33 3.32
N SER A 286 13.42 -21.88 4.51
CA SER A 286 12.57 -21.47 5.63
C SER A 286 12.97 -20.11 6.18
N MET A 287 12.02 -19.43 6.85
CA MET A 287 12.28 -18.16 7.55
C MET A 287 13.34 -18.30 8.64
N GLU A 288 13.36 -19.44 9.34
CA GLU A 288 14.39 -19.72 10.34
C GLU A 288 15.77 -19.87 9.69
N GLY A 289 15.86 -20.54 8.54
CA GLY A 289 17.11 -20.64 7.79
C GLY A 289 17.62 -19.28 7.30
N TRP A 290 16.71 -18.39 6.87
CA TRP A 290 17.05 -17.01 6.53
C TRP A 290 17.59 -16.23 7.73
N ARG A 291 16.91 -16.33 8.89
CA ARG A 291 17.33 -15.69 10.14
C ARG A 291 18.74 -16.16 10.56
N GLN A 292 19.00 -17.46 10.51
CA GLN A 292 20.31 -18.02 10.81
C GLN A 292 21.39 -17.50 9.85
N PHE A 293 21.08 -17.37 8.56
CA PHE A 293 22.01 -16.80 7.57
C PHE A 293 22.37 -15.34 7.90
N VAL A 294 21.39 -14.52 8.26
CA VAL A 294 21.62 -13.13 8.67
C VAL A 294 22.52 -13.07 9.91
N ILE A 295 22.23 -13.86 10.94
CA ILE A 295 23.04 -13.92 12.16
C ILE A 295 24.48 -14.36 11.85
N ALA A 296 24.64 -15.42 11.05
CA ALA A 296 25.95 -15.94 10.67
C ALA A 296 26.76 -14.94 9.83
N SER A 297 26.08 -14.11 9.03
CA SER A 297 26.73 -13.06 8.22
C SER A 297 27.34 -11.93 9.05
N ALA A 298 26.74 -11.62 10.21
CA ALA A 298 27.26 -10.62 11.13
C ALA A 298 28.43 -11.12 12.00
N ARG A 299 28.55 -12.44 12.17
CA ARG A 299 29.52 -13.08 13.08
C ARG A 299 30.84 -13.48 12.42
N SER A 300 30.93 -13.46 11.10
CA SER A 300 32.14 -13.91 10.39
C SER A 300 32.41 -13.14 9.10
N PRO A 301 33.69 -12.93 8.73
CA PRO A 301 34.04 -12.37 7.42
C PRO A 301 33.55 -13.24 6.25
N ALA A 302 33.57 -14.57 6.40
CA ALA A 302 33.05 -15.50 5.40
C ALA A 302 31.54 -15.34 5.20
N GLY A 303 30.77 -15.23 6.28
CA GLY A 303 29.34 -14.98 6.23
C GLY A 303 29.00 -13.62 5.64
N ARG A 304 29.77 -12.56 5.95
CA ARG A 304 29.60 -11.24 5.34
C ARG A 304 29.81 -11.31 3.82
N ARG A 305 30.86 -11.99 3.36
CA ARG A 305 31.09 -12.22 1.91
C ARG A 305 29.95 -13.00 1.27
N ALA A 306 29.43 -14.03 1.92
CA ALA A 306 28.29 -14.79 1.43
C ALA A 306 27.00 -13.96 1.34
N MET A 307 26.77 -13.04 2.28
CA MET A 307 25.63 -12.11 2.24
C MET A 307 25.77 -11.08 1.12
N LEU A 308 26.96 -10.51 0.93
CA LEU A 308 27.24 -9.60 -0.20
C LEU A 308 27.05 -10.32 -1.53
N ALA A 309 27.58 -11.53 -1.68
CA ALA A 309 27.38 -12.36 -2.87
C ALA A 309 25.90 -12.72 -3.10
N HIS A 310 25.14 -13.00 -2.02
CA HIS A 310 23.70 -13.22 -2.12
C HIS A 310 22.97 -11.98 -2.67
N ARG A 311 23.32 -10.79 -2.14
CA ARG A 311 22.74 -9.52 -2.58
C ARG A 311 23.10 -9.22 -4.03
N GLU A 312 24.37 -9.33 -4.41
CA GLU A 312 24.83 -9.09 -5.78
C GLU A 312 24.18 -10.05 -6.78
N ALA A 313 24.08 -11.34 -6.46
CA ALA A 313 23.36 -12.30 -7.31
C ALA A 313 21.89 -11.89 -7.50
N LYS A 314 21.24 -11.39 -6.45
CA LYS A 314 19.86 -10.90 -6.53
C LYS A 314 19.76 -9.64 -7.40
N GLU A 315 20.69 -8.68 -7.25
CA GLU A 315 20.75 -7.47 -8.07
C GLU A 315 20.95 -7.79 -9.56
N ILE A 316 21.88 -8.71 -9.89
CA ILE A 316 22.11 -9.18 -11.27
C ILE A 316 20.83 -9.79 -11.86
N ALA A 317 20.08 -10.59 -11.09
CA ALA A 317 18.84 -11.19 -11.59
C ALA A 317 17.74 -10.14 -11.82
N LEU A 318 17.57 -9.18 -10.90
CA LEU A 318 16.46 -8.22 -10.93
C LEU A 318 16.55 -7.26 -12.13
N CYS A 319 17.71 -6.64 -12.36
CA CYS A 319 17.86 -5.59 -13.37
C CYS A 319 19.07 -5.82 -14.29
N THR A 320 18.95 -6.83 -15.16
CA THR A 320 19.94 -7.10 -16.21
C THR A 320 19.88 -6.05 -17.32
N ASP A 321 20.99 -5.85 -18.03
CA ASP A 321 20.99 -4.99 -19.22
C ASP A 321 20.05 -5.53 -20.32
N GLY A 322 19.89 -6.86 -20.38
CA GLY A 322 18.92 -7.50 -21.28
C GLY A 322 17.48 -7.06 -21.00
N LYS A 323 17.09 -6.94 -19.72
CA LYS A 323 15.76 -6.48 -19.33
C LYS A 323 15.53 -5.02 -19.67
N LEU A 324 16.53 -4.16 -19.50
CA LEU A 324 16.44 -2.76 -19.90
C LEU A 324 16.30 -2.62 -21.41
N ARG A 325 16.99 -3.45 -22.21
CA ARG A 325 16.78 -3.48 -23.67
C ARG A 325 15.34 -3.86 -24.03
N VAL A 326 14.81 -4.93 -23.42
CA VAL A 326 13.41 -5.32 -23.62
C VAL A 326 12.45 -4.23 -23.17
N LEU A 327 12.74 -3.55 -22.05
CA LEU A 327 11.95 -2.40 -21.60
C LEU A 327 11.92 -1.31 -22.68
N VAL A 328 13.07 -0.91 -23.21
CA VAL A 328 13.17 0.12 -24.26
C VAL A 328 12.41 -0.32 -25.53
N GLU A 329 12.51 -1.59 -25.93
CA GLU A 329 11.75 -2.16 -27.05
C GLU A 329 10.23 -2.06 -26.81
N LEU A 330 9.75 -2.42 -25.61
CA LEU A 330 8.34 -2.31 -25.25
C LEU A 330 7.85 -0.86 -25.19
N LEU A 331 8.66 0.05 -24.63
CA LEU A 331 8.37 1.48 -24.60
C LEU A 331 8.24 2.05 -26.02
N THR A 332 9.14 1.66 -26.93
CA THR A 332 9.11 2.09 -28.33
C THR A 332 7.91 1.51 -29.07
N GLN A 333 7.61 0.23 -28.87
CA GLN A 333 6.49 -0.45 -29.50
C GLN A 333 5.13 0.15 -29.11
N HIS A 334 5.01 0.59 -27.86
CA HIS A 334 3.75 1.09 -27.32
C HIS A 334 3.64 2.61 -27.32
N TYR A 335 4.64 3.35 -27.79
CA TYR A 335 4.51 4.80 -27.93
C TYR A 335 3.37 5.16 -28.93
N PRO A 336 2.46 6.11 -28.62
CA PRO A 336 2.43 7.03 -27.48
C PRO A 336 1.44 6.63 -26.36
N GLU A 337 1.15 5.34 -26.18
CA GLU A 337 0.25 4.83 -25.14
C GLU A 337 0.83 5.10 -23.73
N SER A 338 -0.05 5.23 -22.73
CA SER A 338 0.39 5.39 -21.34
C SER A 338 0.90 4.06 -20.77
N ILE A 339 2.12 4.07 -20.23
CA ILE A 339 2.83 2.88 -19.76
C ILE A 339 3.19 3.02 -18.29
N LEU A 340 2.87 2.00 -17.49
CA LEU A 340 3.32 1.87 -16.11
C LEU A 340 4.38 0.79 -16.00
N ILE A 341 5.52 1.14 -15.41
CA ILE A 341 6.64 0.23 -15.18
C ILE A 341 6.72 -0.08 -13.69
N PHE A 342 6.73 -1.36 -13.36
CA PHE A 342 6.79 -1.85 -12.00
C PHE A 342 8.01 -2.72 -11.76
N THR A 343 8.61 -2.49 -10.61
CA THR A 343 9.71 -3.31 -10.09
C THR A 343 9.58 -3.39 -8.58
N ASN A 344 10.19 -4.43 -8.01
CA ASN A 344 10.19 -4.67 -6.57
C ASN A 344 11.38 -4.00 -5.86
N ASP A 345 12.22 -3.29 -6.60
CA ASP A 345 13.44 -2.69 -6.08
C ASP A 345 13.54 -1.21 -6.47
N ASN A 346 13.80 -0.37 -5.46
CA ASN A 346 13.97 1.07 -5.65
C ASN A 346 15.17 1.39 -6.53
N ALA A 347 16.28 0.65 -6.42
CA ALA A 347 17.48 0.95 -7.20
C ALA A 347 17.21 0.81 -8.71
N THR A 348 16.40 -0.17 -9.09
CA THR A 348 15.92 -0.38 -10.45
C THR A 348 15.03 0.76 -10.93
N VAL A 349 14.12 1.28 -10.09
CA VAL A 349 13.29 2.46 -10.44
C VAL A 349 14.17 3.66 -10.73
N TYR A 350 15.12 3.97 -9.84
CA TYR A 350 16.02 5.11 -10.03
C TYR A 350 16.91 4.94 -11.24
N ARG A 351 17.39 3.72 -11.51
CA ARG A 351 18.15 3.41 -12.73
C ARG A 351 17.34 3.69 -13.99
N ILE A 352 16.09 3.20 -14.06
CA ILE A 352 15.17 3.47 -15.17
C ILE A 352 14.93 4.97 -15.32
N SER A 353 14.73 5.67 -14.21
CA SER A 353 14.51 7.11 -14.20
C SER A 353 15.69 7.90 -14.74
N GLN A 354 16.91 7.57 -14.30
CA GLN A 354 18.13 8.24 -14.71
C GLN A 354 18.51 7.94 -16.17
N GLU A 355 18.38 6.68 -16.60
CA GLU A 355 18.78 6.26 -17.95
C GLU A 355 17.75 6.64 -19.02
N LEU A 356 16.45 6.59 -18.70
CA LEU A 356 15.37 6.79 -19.67
C LEU A 356 14.60 8.10 -19.47
N LEU A 357 14.97 8.91 -18.47
CA LEU A 357 14.30 10.18 -18.12
C LEU A 357 12.80 10.00 -17.80
N ILE A 358 12.47 8.85 -17.20
CA ILE A 358 11.11 8.50 -16.80
C ILE A 358 10.89 8.95 -15.35
N PRO A 359 9.80 9.66 -15.02
CA PRO A 359 9.45 9.98 -13.64
C PRO A 359 9.37 8.73 -12.75
N ALA A 360 9.86 8.85 -11.52
CA ALA A 360 9.95 7.75 -10.57
C ALA A 360 9.14 8.01 -9.31
N ILE A 361 8.40 7.00 -8.84
CA ILE A 361 7.74 7.01 -7.54
C ILE A 361 8.25 5.86 -6.68
N THR A 362 8.84 6.20 -5.54
CA THR A 362 9.27 5.25 -4.52
C THR A 362 8.69 5.66 -3.16
N HIS A 363 8.97 4.86 -2.11
CA HIS A 363 8.49 5.15 -0.77
C HIS A 363 9.17 6.38 -0.17
N GLN A 364 10.27 6.81 -0.77
CA GLN A 364 11.03 8.00 -0.39
C GLN A 364 10.53 9.25 -1.12
N THR A 365 9.72 9.11 -2.18
CA THR A 365 9.13 10.25 -2.89
C THR A 365 8.19 11.01 -1.96
N HIS A 366 8.45 12.29 -1.76
CA HIS A 366 7.66 13.15 -0.88
C HIS A 366 6.23 13.29 -1.39
N VAL A 367 5.28 13.52 -0.48
CA VAL A 367 3.82 13.55 -0.79
C VAL A 367 3.50 14.57 -1.89
N LYS A 368 4.05 15.78 -1.81
CA LYS A 368 3.81 16.84 -2.82
C LYS A 368 4.36 16.46 -4.21
N GLU A 369 5.56 15.91 -4.25
CA GLU A 369 6.20 15.44 -5.49
C GLU A 369 5.43 14.27 -6.11
N ARG A 370 5.03 13.30 -5.28
CA ARG A 370 4.19 12.17 -5.71
C ARG A 370 2.89 12.65 -6.32
N HIS A 371 2.22 13.60 -5.67
CA HIS A 371 0.98 14.18 -6.15
C HIS A 371 1.15 14.88 -7.51
N ASP A 372 2.22 15.66 -7.68
CA ASP A 372 2.54 16.35 -8.95
C ASP A 372 2.80 15.34 -10.08
N ILE A 373 3.67 14.34 -9.85
CA ILE A 373 4.00 13.30 -10.84
C ILE A 373 2.74 12.55 -11.30
N LEU A 374 1.88 12.14 -10.36
CA LEU A 374 0.64 11.44 -10.68
C LEU A 374 -0.36 12.32 -11.43
N THR A 375 -0.44 13.60 -11.07
CA THR A 375 -1.32 14.57 -11.73
C THR A 375 -0.89 14.79 -13.17
N ARG A 376 0.40 15.01 -13.42
CA ARG A 376 0.95 15.18 -14.77
C ARG A 376 0.82 13.93 -15.63
N PHE A 377 0.97 12.74 -15.04
CA PHE A 377 0.69 11.50 -15.74
C PHE A 377 -0.79 11.36 -16.10
N ARG A 378 -1.71 11.73 -15.19
CA ARG A 378 -3.17 11.71 -15.46
C ARG A 378 -3.58 12.68 -16.57
N GLN A 379 -2.96 13.86 -16.62
CA GLN A 379 -3.15 14.84 -17.68
C GLN A 379 -2.50 14.42 -19.01
N GLY A 380 -1.67 13.38 -18.98
CA GLY A 380 -0.98 12.85 -20.15
C GLY A 380 0.27 13.64 -20.55
N GLU A 381 0.76 14.55 -19.71
CA GLU A 381 2.08 15.20 -19.85
C GLU A 381 3.18 14.15 -19.74
N TYR A 382 3.09 13.28 -18.73
CA TYR A 382 3.92 12.08 -18.64
C TYR A 382 3.17 10.88 -19.22
N LYS A 383 3.76 10.25 -20.24
CA LYS A 383 3.23 9.01 -20.83
C LYS A 383 3.72 7.76 -20.11
N THR A 384 4.85 7.85 -19.43
CA THR A 384 5.50 6.71 -18.80
C THR A 384 5.83 7.04 -17.36
N LEU A 385 5.60 6.09 -16.45
CA LEU A 385 5.89 6.23 -15.03
C LEU A 385 6.52 4.94 -14.51
N ALA A 386 7.60 5.06 -13.74
CA ALA A 386 8.23 3.94 -13.06
C ALA A 386 7.93 3.99 -11.55
N ALA A 387 7.51 2.88 -10.96
CA ALA A 387 7.24 2.82 -9.54
C ALA A 387 7.73 1.53 -8.87
N SER A 388 8.23 1.67 -7.64
CA SER A 388 8.59 0.56 -6.75
C SER A 388 7.55 0.46 -5.66
N HIS A 389 6.89 -0.68 -5.44
CA HIS A 389 6.08 -1.00 -4.24
C HIS A 389 5.10 0.07 -3.66
N VAL A 390 4.88 1.22 -4.29
CA VAL A 390 4.35 2.45 -3.64
C VAL A 390 3.02 2.88 -4.20
N LEU A 391 2.61 2.28 -5.32
CA LEU A 391 1.22 2.34 -5.77
C LEU A 391 0.37 1.23 -5.14
N ASN A 392 0.85 0.61 -4.06
CA ASN A 392 0.24 -0.59 -3.49
C ASN A 392 -0.99 -0.29 -2.64
N GLU A 393 -1.06 0.88 -2.00
CA GLU A 393 -2.12 1.20 -1.04
C GLU A 393 -2.63 2.62 -1.29
N GLY A 394 -3.82 2.71 -1.89
CA GLY A 394 -4.62 3.90 -1.76
C GLY A 394 -4.36 5.07 -2.70
N VAL A 395 -3.48 4.87 -3.67
CA VAL A 395 -3.28 5.83 -4.75
C VAL A 395 -4.12 5.37 -5.95
N ASP A 396 -5.03 6.22 -6.40
CA ASP A 396 -5.74 6.02 -7.68
C ASP A 396 -4.72 6.14 -8.81
N VAL A 397 -4.21 4.98 -9.25
CA VAL A 397 -3.20 4.93 -10.29
C VAL A 397 -3.88 5.31 -11.61
N PRO A 398 -3.40 6.35 -12.30
CA PRO A 398 -4.01 6.84 -13.52
C PRO A 398 -4.05 5.80 -14.65
N ASP A 399 -5.04 5.97 -15.55
CA ASP A 399 -5.29 5.08 -16.69
C ASP A 399 -4.03 4.81 -17.51
N ALA A 400 -3.51 3.60 -17.41
CA ALA A 400 -2.46 3.10 -18.28
C ALA A 400 -3.01 2.01 -19.20
N ARG A 401 -2.48 1.96 -20.42
CA ARG A 401 -2.86 0.93 -21.39
C ARG A 401 -1.95 -0.29 -21.29
N VAL A 402 -0.72 -0.07 -20.88
CA VAL A 402 0.32 -1.09 -20.81
C VAL A 402 0.94 -1.07 -19.43
N ALA A 403 1.09 -2.26 -18.87
CA ALA A 403 1.83 -2.48 -17.65
C ALA A 403 3.04 -3.38 -17.94
N ILE A 404 4.20 -3.02 -17.41
CA ILE A 404 5.44 -3.78 -17.54
C ILE A 404 5.96 -4.11 -16.15
N ILE A 405 6.03 -5.40 -15.81
CA ILE A 405 6.65 -5.89 -14.58
C ILE A 405 8.05 -6.37 -14.93
N LEU A 406 9.08 -5.66 -14.46
CA LEU A 406 10.49 -5.98 -14.73
C LEU A 406 11.09 -6.94 -13.71
N SER A 407 10.47 -7.11 -12.55
CA SER A 407 10.98 -7.95 -11.46
C SER A 407 9.83 -8.41 -10.57
N GLY A 408 9.68 -9.72 -10.34
CA GLY A 408 8.55 -10.30 -9.61
C GLY A 408 8.94 -11.07 -8.35
N THR A 409 8.11 -10.98 -7.30
CA THR A 409 8.13 -11.81 -6.08
C THR A 409 6.84 -12.63 -6.01
N GLY A 410 6.73 -13.57 -5.06
CA GLY A 410 5.50 -14.35 -4.86
C GLY A 410 4.25 -13.49 -4.61
N SER A 411 4.41 -12.29 -4.04
CA SER A 411 3.34 -11.31 -3.75
C SER A 411 2.79 -10.58 -4.99
N SER A 412 3.39 -10.74 -6.17
CA SER A 412 2.98 -10.02 -7.39
C SER A 412 1.63 -10.48 -7.98
N ARG A 413 0.99 -11.54 -7.44
CA ARG A 413 -0.35 -12.00 -7.88
C ARG A 413 -1.48 -11.08 -7.45
N GLU A 414 -1.47 -10.62 -6.20
CA GLU A 414 -2.41 -9.58 -5.73
C GLU A 414 -2.21 -8.29 -6.50
N TYR A 415 -0.96 -7.99 -6.85
CA TYR A 415 -0.56 -6.82 -7.60
C TYR A 415 -1.10 -6.80 -9.04
N VAL A 416 -0.98 -7.91 -9.78
CA VAL A 416 -1.56 -8.05 -11.13
C VAL A 416 -3.10 -7.97 -11.11
N GLN A 417 -3.74 -8.51 -10.07
CA GLN A 417 -5.19 -8.39 -9.89
C GLN A 417 -5.63 -6.98 -9.47
N ARG A 418 -4.80 -6.21 -8.74
CA ARG A 418 -5.00 -4.77 -8.44
C ARG A 418 -4.79 -3.92 -9.71
N LEU A 419 -3.75 -4.22 -10.49
CA LEU A 419 -3.39 -3.47 -11.70
C LEU A 419 -4.37 -3.71 -12.85
N GLY A 420 -4.92 -4.91 -12.98
CA GLY A 420 -6.00 -5.22 -13.93
C GLY A 420 -7.24 -4.33 -13.78
N ARG A 421 -7.39 -3.63 -12.64
CA ARG A 421 -8.46 -2.66 -12.34
C ARG A 421 -8.06 -1.21 -12.58
N VAL A 422 -6.77 -0.90 -12.44
CA VAL A 422 -6.14 0.38 -12.80
C VAL A 422 -6.06 0.58 -14.31
N LEU A 423 -5.99 -0.52 -15.06
CA LEU A 423 -5.81 -0.51 -16.50
C LEU A 423 -7.08 -0.11 -17.31
N ARG A 424 -8.11 0.52 -16.73
CA ARG A 424 -9.15 1.26 -17.50
C ARG A 424 -10.24 2.06 -16.73
N ARG A 425 -10.42 3.32 -17.14
CA ARG A 425 -11.67 4.02 -17.51
C ARG A 425 -11.51 4.88 -18.79
N GLY A 426 -10.88 4.36 -19.83
CA GLY A 426 -10.90 4.98 -21.17
C GLY A 426 -12.23 4.74 -21.89
N THR A 427 -12.89 5.82 -22.33
CA THR A 427 -14.19 5.97 -23.02
C THR A 427 -14.41 5.17 -24.33
N GLN A 428 -13.59 4.18 -24.65
CA GLN A 428 -13.72 3.37 -25.87
C GLN A 428 -14.06 1.92 -25.52
N GLU A 429 -15.12 1.34 -26.05
CA GLU A 429 -15.66 0.03 -25.58
C GLU A 429 -14.79 -1.22 -25.83
N ASN A 430 -13.59 -1.15 -26.43
CA ASN A 430 -12.99 -2.38 -26.99
C ASN A 430 -11.46 -2.53 -26.95
N LYS A 431 -10.73 -1.99 -25.96
CA LYS A 431 -9.25 -2.14 -25.90
C LYS A 431 -8.79 -2.85 -24.63
N LEU A 432 -8.28 -4.07 -24.82
CA LEU A 432 -7.70 -4.95 -23.79
C LEU A 432 -6.38 -4.37 -23.27
N ALA A 433 -6.18 -4.39 -21.95
CA ALA A 433 -4.91 -4.01 -21.35
C ALA A 433 -3.87 -5.13 -21.50
N ILE A 434 -2.61 -4.76 -21.74
CA ILE A 434 -1.51 -5.71 -21.91
C ILE A 434 -0.59 -5.63 -20.71
N LEU A 435 -0.35 -6.79 -20.09
CA LEU A 435 0.60 -6.93 -19.00
C LEU A 435 1.82 -7.71 -19.51
N TYR A 436 2.96 -7.04 -19.58
CA TYR A 436 4.23 -7.68 -19.85
C TYR A 436 4.90 -8.09 -18.55
N GLU A 437 5.43 -9.31 -18.54
CA GLU A 437 6.21 -9.81 -17.43
C GLU A 437 7.60 -10.23 -17.93
N VAL A 438 8.61 -9.47 -17.54
CA VAL A 438 9.99 -9.65 -18.01
C VAL A 438 10.81 -10.36 -16.93
N ILE A 439 11.33 -11.55 -17.24
CA ILE A 439 11.92 -12.46 -16.25
C ILE A 439 13.29 -12.93 -16.72
N SER A 440 14.27 -12.98 -15.82
CA SER A 440 15.58 -13.58 -16.11
C SER A 440 15.53 -15.11 -16.09
N GLU A 441 15.90 -15.76 -17.20
CA GLU A 441 15.97 -17.22 -17.34
C GLU A 441 17.03 -17.86 -16.44
N ASP A 442 16.73 -19.04 -15.91
CA ASP A 442 17.62 -19.81 -15.05
C ASP A 442 18.06 -19.04 -13.79
N THR A 443 17.17 -18.19 -13.27
CA THR A 443 17.40 -17.43 -12.02
C THR A 443 16.32 -17.73 -11.00
N SER A 444 16.45 -17.14 -9.80
CA SER A 444 15.41 -17.18 -8.77
C SER A 444 14.07 -16.59 -9.23
N GLU A 445 14.06 -15.71 -10.23
CA GLU A 445 12.83 -15.09 -10.73
C GLU A 445 11.97 -16.08 -11.53
N GLU A 446 12.58 -16.96 -12.32
CA GLU A 446 11.86 -17.99 -13.07
C GLU A 446 11.14 -18.97 -12.13
N ARG A 447 11.81 -19.42 -11.06
CA ARG A 447 11.18 -20.27 -10.04
C ARG A 447 10.03 -19.56 -9.35
N THR A 448 10.18 -18.27 -9.11
CA THR A 448 9.14 -17.42 -8.52
C THR A 448 7.96 -17.23 -9.49
N SER A 449 8.20 -17.16 -10.80
CA SER A 449 7.16 -17.15 -11.84
C SER A 449 6.42 -18.48 -11.98
N GLN A 450 7.15 -19.60 -12.00
CA GLN A 450 6.53 -20.93 -12.10
C GLN A 450 5.60 -21.23 -10.91
N ARG A 451 5.98 -20.83 -9.69
CA ARG A 451 5.11 -20.87 -8.51
C ARG A 451 3.87 -19.97 -8.67
N ARG A 452 3.97 -18.82 -9.34
CA ARG A 452 2.86 -17.89 -9.58
C ARG A 452 1.79 -18.44 -10.54
N HIS A 453 2.20 -19.21 -11.55
CA HIS A 453 1.27 -19.79 -12.53
C HIS A 453 0.75 -21.19 -12.16
N GLY A 454 1.11 -21.73 -10.99
CA GLY A 454 0.63 -23.05 -10.55
C GLY A 454 1.16 -24.23 -11.40
N LEU A 455 2.26 -24.05 -12.13
CA LEU A 455 2.82 -25.05 -13.06
C LEU A 455 3.62 -26.17 -12.39
N THR A 456 3.45 -26.39 -11.08
CA THR A 456 3.87 -27.65 -10.45
C THR A 456 2.77 -28.70 -10.66
N GLY A 457 2.84 -29.37 -11.82
CA GLY A 457 2.11 -30.61 -12.09
C GLY A 457 0.77 -30.44 -12.80
N LYS A 458 0.78 -30.07 -14.08
CA LYS A 458 -0.13 -30.57 -15.14
C LYS A 458 0.25 -29.94 -16.48
N ASN A 459 0.53 -30.79 -17.47
CA ASN A 459 0.73 -30.40 -18.87
C ASN A 459 -0.52 -29.67 -19.38
N GLN A 460 -0.43 -28.35 -19.57
CA GLN A 460 -1.28 -27.64 -20.50
C GLN A 460 -0.37 -26.91 -21.50
N SER A 461 -0.61 -27.21 -22.77
CA SER A 461 0.14 -26.73 -23.92
C SER A 461 -0.04 -25.23 -24.10
N HIS A 462 0.90 -24.44 -23.57
CA HIS A 462 1.05 -23.04 -23.93
C HIS A 462 1.81 -22.96 -25.27
N ARG A 463 1.22 -22.29 -26.26
CA ARG A 463 1.83 -22.06 -27.58
C ARG A 463 3.14 -21.28 -27.41
N TYR A 464 4.25 -21.96 -27.68
CA TYR A 464 5.54 -21.35 -28.01
C TYR A 464 5.36 -20.43 -29.22
N ILE A 465 5.73 -19.17 -29.09
CA ILE A 465 5.98 -18.29 -30.23
C ILE A 465 7.46 -17.91 -30.16
N GLU A 466 8.29 -18.59 -30.95
CA GLU A 466 9.63 -18.09 -31.23
C GLU A 466 9.49 -16.72 -31.94
N PRO A 467 10.38 -15.76 -31.65
CA PRO A 467 10.44 -14.54 -32.43
C PRO A 467 10.71 -14.92 -33.89
N LYS A 468 9.73 -14.64 -34.77
CA LYS A 468 9.87 -14.86 -36.22
C LYS A 468 11.15 -14.17 -36.68
N LYS A 469 12.08 -14.94 -37.26
CA LYS A 469 13.12 -14.39 -38.14
C LYS A 469 12.40 -13.62 -39.25
N VAL A 470 12.44 -12.31 -39.16
CA VAL A 470 12.10 -11.44 -40.29
C VAL A 470 13.28 -11.53 -41.25
N ASP A 471 13.04 -12.10 -42.43
CA ASP A 471 13.97 -11.99 -43.55
C ASP A 471 14.16 -10.51 -43.89
N LYS A 472 15.20 -9.90 -43.33
CA LYS A 472 15.65 -8.57 -43.72
C LYS A 472 16.40 -8.71 -45.05
N PRO A 473 16.03 -7.99 -46.12
CA PRO A 473 16.91 -7.87 -47.27
C PRO A 473 18.24 -7.23 -46.81
N LYS A 474 19.37 -7.77 -47.28
CA LYS A 474 20.72 -7.27 -46.96
C LYS A 474 20.78 -5.74 -47.13
N PRO A 475 21.24 -4.97 -46.13
CA PRO A 475 21.39 -3.54 -46.30
C PRO A 475 22.48 -3.29 -47.35
N LYS A 476 22.14 -2.56 -48.42
CA LYS A 476 23.16 -1.89 -49.24
C LYS A 476 23.81 -0.86 -48.33
N HIS A 477 25.09 -1.05 -48.00
CA HIS A 477 25.88 -0.04 -47.32
C HIS A 477 25.91 1.22 -48.20
N ARG A 478 25.18 2.27 -47.78
CA ARG A 478 25.35 3.62 -48.29
C ARG A 478 26.13 4.37 -47.22
N GLN A 479 27.38 4.68 -47.54
CA GLN A 479 28.25 5.52 -46.71
C GLN A 479 27.54 6.87 -46.55
N LEU A 480 27.21 7.26 -45.31
CA LEU A 480 26.62 8.56 -45.03
C LEU A 480 27.73 9.60 -45.09
N GLU A 481 27.66 10.52 -46.06
CA GLU A 481 28.50 11.71 -46.08
C GLU A 481 28.01 12.70 -45.01
N ILE A 482 28.95 13.22 -44.23
CA ILE A 482 28.70 14.28 -43.25
C ILE A 482 28.50 15.57 -44.02
N LEU A 483 27.28 16.08 -44.06
CA LEU A 483 27.00 17.44 -44.50
C LEU A 483 27.34 18.39 -43.34
N PRO A 484 28.18 19.42 -43.55
CA PRO A 484 28.43 20.43 -42.52
C PRO A 484 27.15 21.27 -42.32
N SER A 485 26.62 21.25 -41.11
CA SER A 485 25.53 22.11 -40.68
C SER A 485 26.06 23.52 -40.31
N PRO A 486 25.51 24.61 -40.85
CA PRO A 486 25.85 25.94 -40.39
C PRO A 486 25.29 26.16 -38.97
N SER A 487 26.11 26.75 -38.09
CA SER A 487 25.72 27.13 -36.73
C SER A 487 24.54 28.11 -36.75
N ILE A 488 23.48 27.80 -36.01
CA ILE A 488 22.28 28.66 -35.86
C ILE A 488 22.40 29.58 -34.63
N TYR A 489 23.50 29.51 -33.88
CA TYR A 489 23.74 30.32 -32.70
C TYR A 489 25.09 31.02 -32.77
N GLU A 490 25.09 32.35 -32.74
CA GLU A 490 26.28 33.15 -32.46
C GLU A 490 26.63 33.00 -30.98
N VAL A 491 27.80 32.45 -30.70
CA VAL A 491 28.37 32.38 -29.34
C VAL A 491 29.20 33.65 -29.15
N ASN A 492 28.67 34.63 -28.40
CA ASN A 492 29.47 35.74 -27.89
C ASN A 492 30.31 35.23 -26.69
N PRO A 493 31.66 35.30 -26.74
CA PRO A 493 32.49 34.89 -25.63
C PRO A 493 32.61 36.06 -24.65
N THR A 494 31.74 36.12 -23.65
CA THR A 494 32.01 36.91 -22.45
C THR A 494 32.45 35.98 -21.33
N ASP A 495 33.67 36.25 -20.84
CA ASP A 495 34.35 35.51 -19.78
C ASP A 495 33.45 35.33 -18.56
N THR A 496 33.07 34.08 -18.29
CA THR A 496 32.44 33.68 -17.03
C THR A 496 33.46 32.87 -16.25
N HIS A 497 33.87 33.43 -15.10
CA HIS A 497 34.85 32.82 -14.21
C HIS A 497 34.38 31.45 -13.71
N LYS A 498 35.24 30.44 -13.84
CA LYS A 498 35.00 29.07 -13.35
C LYS A 498 35.13 29.04 -11.83
N ALA A 499 34.14 28.45 -11.16
CA ALA A 499 34.12 28.26 -9.72
C ALA A 499 35.11 27.17 -9.28
N ALA A 500 36.39 27.51 -9.18
CA ALA A 500 37.40 26.86 -8.33
C ALA A 500 38.80 27.47 -8.58
N GLU A 501 39.02 28.72 -8.17
CA GLU A 501 40.37 29.22 -7.90
C GLU A 501 40.37 29.98 -6.55
N SER A 502 41.37 29.67 -5.73
CA SER A 502 41.50 30.08 -4.33
C SER A 502 41.92 31.54 -4.16
N SER A 503 41.37 32.17 -3.12
CA SER A 503 41.56 33.56 -2.70
C SER A 503 42.97 33.88 -2.17
N ALA A 504 43.59 34.91 -2.76
CA ALA A 504 44.59 35.80 -2.14
C ALA A 504 44.59 37.10 -3.00
N LYS A 505 44.62 38.33 -2.49
CA LYS A 505 45.25 38.88 -1.30
C LYS A 505 44.38 40.02 -0.73
N TRP A 506 44.44 40.17 0.59
CA TRP A 506 44.10 41.41 1.27
C TRP A 506 45.17 42.44 0.93
N ASP A 507 44.77 43.59 0.39
CA ASP A 507 45.62 44.79 0.36
C ASP A 507 44.96 45.90 1.17
N GLU A 508 45.77 46.38 2.10
CA GLU A 508 45.60 47.56 2.93
C GLU A 508 45.38 48.80 2.06
N LYS A 509 44.31 49.55 2.36
CA LYS A 509 44.28 51.01 2.53
C LYS A 509 42.83 51.45 2.56
N ASP A 510 42.36 51.81 3.74
CA ASP A 510 41.63 53.05 3.95
C ASP A 510 41.61 53.33 5.45
N GLN A 511 42.65 54.06 5.84
CA GLN A 511 42.73 54.77 7.09
C GLN A 511 42.82 56.24 6.69
N ASP A 512 41.89 57.02 7.26
CA ASP A 512 41.81 58.49 7.34
C ASP A 512 40.55 59.08 6.69
N CYS A 513 39.54 59.32 7.52
CA CYS A 513 39.21 60.70 7.91
C CYS A 513 38.25 60.70 9.11
N ILE A 514 38.67 61.44 10.13
CA ILE A 514 38.04 61.73 11.42
C ILE A 514 37.16 62.98 11.25
N ASP A 515 35.95 62.97 11.82
CA ASP A 515 35.43 63.95 12.81
C ASP A 515 34.01 63.57 13.27
#